data_AF-G2FZB0-F1
#
_entry.id   AF-G2FZB0-F1
#
_cell.length_a   1.000
_cell.length_b   1.000
_cell.length_c   1.000
_cell.angle_alpha   90.00
_cell.angle_beta   90.00
_cell.angle_gamma   90.00
#
_symmetry.space_group_name_H-M   'P 1'
#
loop_
_entity.id
_entity.type
_entity.pdbx_description
1 polymer ?
#
loop_
_entity_poly.entity_id
_entity_poly.type
_entity_poly.pdbx_seq_one_letter_code
_entity_poly.pdbx_strand_id
1 'polypeptide(L)'
;MSFDYGELRAKAKTIVQIPEHYRLEMEDNTYDEKERSFIWEYPGKDDCQIEITLDRETGHLIRLAMEMEAKESVGQDSLGEDARAITDAFLMKHTPNYGAFTWVNIEEKQNFRFLTYREEVGGLPLPDTGCRITLDNSLNVIRYQLEKSRRKAAPKPEWPSIIVDVETVRQQALRELRMELTIVTLYPSMYEMEGTEPEYRLVYQPIPGHRLIDAITGVDLFGLEHYVMPPSHPITPMEADKSNEPCARSIKDIATLEIQLGIDQSYTCLKSRRMTVRGSKCCIS
;
A
#
# COMPACT_ATOMS: atom_id res chain seq x y z
N MET A 1 -22.94 2.57 -19.06
CA MET A 1 -22.26 3.09 -20.27
C MET A 1 -20.88 3.49 -19.82
N SER A 2 -19.82 2.94 -20.40
CA SER A 2 -18.44 3.35 -20.09
C SER A 2 -18.14 4.71 -20.71
N PHE A 3 -17.40 5.57 -20.01
CA PHE A 3 -16.96 6.85 -20.59
C PHE A 3 -16.10 6.63 -21.83
N ASP A 4 -16.20 7.54 -22.80
CA ASP A 4 -15.23 7.59 -23.90
C ASP A 4 -13.87 8.09 -23.39
N TYR A 5 -12.78 7.66 -24.03
CA TYR A 5 -11.43 8.06 -23.64
C TYR A 5 -11.20 9.57 -23.80
N GLY A 6 -11.80 10.18 -24.82
CA GLY A 6 -11.76 11.63 -25.00
C GLY A 6 -12.43 12.39 -23.85
N GLU A 7 -13.55 11.86 -23.35
CA GLU A 7 -14.28 12.44 -22.22
C GLU A 7 -13.50 12.29 -20.91
N LEU A 8 -12.91 11.13 -20.64
CA LEU A 8 -12.06 10.91 -19.46
C LEU A 8 -10.85 11.85 -19.46
N ARG A 9 -10.21 12.04 -20.62
CA ARG A 9 -9.08 12.96 -20.77
C ARG A 9 -9.50 14.41 -20.52
N ALA A 10 -10.64 14.84 -21.07
CA ALA A 10 -11.19 16.17 -20.83
C ALA A 10 -11.51 16.36 -19.34
N LYS A 11 -12.09 15.33 -18.69
CA LYS A 11 -12.38 15.35 -17.26
C LYS A 11 -11.11 15.48 -16.43
N ALA A 12 -10.07 14.69 -16.70
CA ALA A 12 -8.79 14.76 -16.00
C ALA A 12 -8.20 16.18 -16.01
N LYS A 13 -8.24 16.87 -17.16
CA LYS A 13 -7.80 18.27 -17.30
C LYS A 13 -8.61 19.31 -16.50
N THR A 14 -9.80 18.96 -16.03
CA THR A 14 -10.67 19.85 -15.23
C THR A 14 -10.55 19.61 -13.72
N ILE A 15 -9.91 18.51 -13.31
CA ILE A 15 -9.68 18.18 -11.90
C ILE A 15 -8.57 19.07 -11.34
N VAL A 16 -7.47 19.18 -12.08
CA VAL A 16 -6.37 20.10 -11.79
C VAL A 16 -6.03 20.91 -13.03
N GLN A 17 -5.66 22.18 -12.84
CA GLN A 17 -5.22 23.02 -13.94
C GLN A 17 -3.80 22.60 -14.36
N ILE A 18 -3.71 21.77 -15.40
CA ILE A 18 -2.44 21.29 -15.92
C ILE A 18 -1.71 22.44 -16.63
N PRO A 19 -0.49 22.82 -16.21
CA PRO A 19 0.24 23.91 -16.85
C PRO A 19 0.60 23.58 -18.31
N GLU A 20 0.63 24.60 -19.18
CA GLU A 20 0.85 24.41 -20.64
C GLU A 20 2.18 23.75 -21.00
N HIS A 21 3.19 23.87 -20.14
CA HIS A 21 4.51 23.30 -20.36
C HIS A 21 4.60 21.80 -20.06
N TYR A 22 3.59 21.21 -19.40
CA TYR A 22 3.49 19.78 -19.22
C TYR A 22 2.94 19.11 -20.47
N ARG A 23 3.56 17.99 -20.87
CA ARG A 23 3.13 17.18 -22.01
C ARG A 23 2.57 15.86 -21.53
N LEU A 24 1.49 15.43 -22.17
CA LEU A 24 0.93 14.11 -21.89
C LEU A 24 1.84 13.06 -22.52
N GLU A 25 2.49 12.25 -21.69
CA GLU A 25 3.41 11.20 -22.14
C GLU A 25 2.75 9.83 -22.14
N MET A 26 1.85 9.56 -21.18
CA MET A 26 1.21 8.25 -21.05
C MET A 26 -0.31 8.36 -20.85
N GLU A 27 -1.04 7.53 -21.58
CA GLU A 27 -2.41 7.15 -21.24
C GLU A 27 -2.52 5.63 -21.31
N ASP A 28 -2.81 5.00 -20.17
CA ASP A 28 -2.95 3.54 -20.12
C ASP A 28 -4.07 3.11 -19.18
N ASN A 29 -4.60 1.91 -19.45
CA ASN A 29 -5.56 1.26 -18.59
C ASN A 29 -4.83 0.40 -17.55
N THR A 30 -5.44 0.20 -16.38
CA THR A 30 -4.96 -0.81 -15.43
C THR A 30 -5.10 -2.23 -16.00
N TYR A 31 -4.39 -3.20 -15.42
CA TYR A 31 -4.43 -4.61 -15.86
C TYR A 31 -5.85 -5.19 -15.91
N ASP A 32 -6.71 -4.79 -14.98
CA ASP A 32 -8.12 -5.22 -14.92
C ASP A 32 -9.05 -4.34 -15.76
N GLU A 33 -8.49 -3.36 -16.47
CA GLU A 33 -9.19 -2.47 -17.38
C GLU A 33 -10.34 -1.68 -16.74
N LYS A 34 -10.30 -1.46 -15.42
CA LYS A 34 -11.33 -0.67 -14.73
C LYS A 34 -10.97 0.80 -14.56
N GLU A 35 -9.69 1.10 -14.62
CA GLU A 35 -9.15 2.42 -14.34
C GLU A 35 -8.27 2.86 -15.51
N ARG A 36 -8.20 4.17 -15.71
CA ARG A 36 -7.35 4.78 -16.73
C ARG A 36 -6.51 5.87 -16.09
N SER A 37 -5.20 5.75 -16.27
CA SER A 37 -4.23 6.72 -15.80
C SER A 37 -3.78 7.62 -16.94
N PHE A 38 -3.61 8.90 -16.61
CA PHE A 38 -3.06 9.92 -17.48
C PHE A 38 -1.86 10.52 -16.77
N ILE A 39 -0.69 10.47 -17.40
CA ILE A 39 0.55 11.03 -16.86
C ILE A 39 1.03 12.15 -17.76
N TRP A 40 1.18 13.32 -17.15
CA TRP A 40 1.81 14.47 -17.76
C TRP A 40 3.17 14.72 -17.14
N GLU A 41 4.19 14.89 -17.96
CA GLU A 41 5.56 15.14 -17.53
C GLU A 41 6.03 16.52 -17.99
N TYR A 42 6.93 17.12 -17.21
CA TYR A 42 7.65 18.31 -17.62
C TYR A 42 8.86 17.90 -18.49
N PRO A 43 8.91 18.28 -19.78
CA PRO A 43 10.04 17.93 -20.63
C PRO A 43 11.35 18.52 -20.08
N GLY A 44 12.28 17.66 -19.68
CA GLY A 44 13.59 18.05 -19.15
C GLY A 44 13.66 18.21 -17.63
N LYS A 45 12.63 17.80 -16.88
CA LYS A 45 12.66 17.66 -15.42
C LYS A 45 12.01 16.34 -15.02
N ASP A 46 12.84 15.34 -14.76
CA ASP A 46 12.40 13.97 -14.48
C ASP A 46 11.59 13.85 -13.17
N ASP A 47 11.79 14.79 -12.24
CA ASP A 47 11.08 14.80 -10.95
C ASP A 47 9.73 15.54 -10.99
N CYS A 48 9.30 16.04 -12.14
CA CYS A 48 8.09 16.85 -12.28
C CYS A 48 7.02 16.15 -13.13
N GLN A 49 6.04 15.55 -12.47
CA GLN A 49 4.95 14.83 -13.11
C GLN A 49 3.59 15.08 -12.44
N ILE A 50 2.53 14.93 -13.22
CA ILE A 50 1.14 14.95 -12.76
C ILE A 50 0.49 13.64 -13.22
N GLU A 51 0.12 12.80 -12.27
CA GLU A 51 -0.60 11.55 -12.50
C GLU A 51 -2.06 11.71 -12.05
N ILE A 52 -3.01 11.39 -12.94
CA ILE A 52 -4.44 11.37 -12.64
C ILE A 52 -5.00 10.02 -13.07
N THR A 53 -5.59 9.29 -12.13
CA THR A 53 -6.27 8.02 -12.39
C THR A 53 -7.77 8.16 -12.18
N LEU A 54 -8.53 7.80 -13.21
CA LEU A 54 -10.00 7.85 -13.21
C LEU A 54 -10.60 6.46 -13.36
N ASP A 55 -11.77 6.29 -12.78
CA ASP A 55 -12.60 5.11 -12.97
C ASP A 55 -13.21 5.13 -14.38
N ARG A 56 -13.10 4.05 -15.16
CA ARG A 56 -13.56 4.04 -16.56
C ARG A 56 -15.09 4.01 -16.68
N GLU A 57 -15.78 3.43 -15.72
CA GLU A 57 -17.23 3.30 -15.76
C GLU A 57 -17.92 4.56 -15.25
N THR A 58 -17.40 5.14 -14.16
CA THR A 58 -18.02 6.27 -13.46
C THR A 58 -17.33 7.60 -13.72
N GLY A 59 -16.10 7.58 -14.23
CA GLY A 59 -15.25 8.75 -14.40
C GLY A 59 -14.83 9.39 -13.08
N HIS A 60 -15.03 8.74 -11.92
CA HIS A 60 -14.66 9.31 -10.62
C HIS A 60 -13.15 9.36 -10.45
N LEU A 61 -12.67 10.33 -9.68
CA LEU A 61 -11.26 10.43 -9.34
C LEU A 61 -10.89 9.31 -8.36
N ILE A 62 -9.87 8.54 -8.72
CA ILE A 62 -9.33 7.46 -7.89
C ILE A 62 -8.01 7.90 -7.28
N ARG A 63 -7.14 8.49 -8.10
CA ARG A 63 -5.82 8.93 -7.66
C ARG A 63 -5.43 10.23 -8.36
N LEU A 64 -4.81 11.11 -7.60
CA LEU A 64 -4.10 12.30 -8.07
C LEU A 64 -2.74 12.29 -7.38
N ALA A 65 -1.67 12.47 -8.13
CA ALA A 65 -0.35 12.74 -7.59
C ALA A 65 0.31 13.84 -8.42
N MET A 66 0.75 14.89 -7.75
CA MET A 66 1.48 15.99 -8.36
C MET A 66 2.83 16.09 -7.68
N GLU A 67 3.86 15.78 -8.44
CA GLU A 67 5.23 16.11 -8.14
C GLU A 67 5.56 17.36 -8.95
N MET A 68 5.63 18.50 -8.26
CA MET A 68 5.97 19.79 -8.85
C MET A 68 7.24 20.32 -8.18
N GLU A 69 7.97 21.19 -8.86
CA GLU A 69 9.08 21.89 -8.23
C GLU A 69 8.60 22.61 -6.97
N ALA A 70 9.37 22.44 -5.89
CA ALA A 70 9.14 23.14 -4.65
C ALA A 70 9.17 24.64 -4.94
N LYS A 71 7.99 25.27 -4.96
CA LYS A 71 7.92 26.72 -4.87
C LYS A 71 8.36 27.06 -3.46
N GLU A 72 9.42 27.86 -3.33
CA GLU A 72 9.78 28.50 -2.07
C GLU A 72 8.54 29.29 -1.59
N SER A 73 7.77 28.69 -0.69
CA SER A 73 6.59 29.33 -0.12
C SER A 73 7.04 30.06 1.13
N VAL A 74 6.87 31.37 1.12
CA VAL A 74 7.01 32.23 2.29
C VAL A 74 5.88 31.87 3.24
N GLY A 75 6.23 31.51 4.47
CA GLY A 75 5.32 30.92 5.47
C GLY A 75 4.00 31.66 5.59
N GLN A 76 2.91 30.92 5.34
CA GLN A 76 1.58 31.29 5.81
C GLN A 76 1.13 30.23 6.81
N ASP A 77 1.22 30.59 8.09
CA ASP A 77 0.59 29.90 9.21
C ASP A 77 -0.94 30.00 9.05
N SER A 78 -1.52 29.18 8.18
CA SER A 78 -2.96 29.01 8.06
C SER A 78 -3.41 27.94 9.04
N LEU A 79 -4.32 28.29 9.96
CA LEU A 79 -4.86 27.37 10.96
C LEU A 79 -5.56 26.18 10.28
N GLY A 80 -5.47 24.99 10.87
CA GLY A 80 -6.00 23.73 10.31
C GLY A 80 -7.51 23.71 9.93
N GLU A 81 -8.29 24.73 10.30
CA GLU A 81 -9.67 24.92 9.85
C GLU A 81 -9.75 25.15 8.32
N ASP A 82 -8.78 25.86 7.75
CA ASP A 82 -8.73 26.13 6.31
C ASP A 82 -8.45 24.85 5.51
N ALA A 83 -7.58 23.97 6.03
CA ALA A 83 -7.21 22.71 5.37
C ALA A 83 -8.42 21.78 5.23
N ARG A 84 -9.25 21.67 6.28
CA ARG A 84 -10.46 20.87 6.25
C ARG A 84 -11.49 21.44 5.28
N ALA A 85 -11.73 22.75 5.31
CA ALA A 85 -12.70 23.37 4.40
C ALA A 85 -12.32 23.16 2.91
N ILE A 86 -11.04 23.28 2.58
CA ILE A 86 -10.53 23.07 1.21
C ILE A 86 -10.69 21.61 0.77
N THR A 87 -10.34 20.66 1.63
CA THR A 87 -10.45 19.24 1.33
C THR A 87 -11.89 18.77 1.26
N ASP A 88 -12.76 19.25 2.15
CA ASP A 88 -14.21 18.98 2.09
C ASP A 88 -14.80 19.48 0.76
N ALA A 89 -14.45 20.68 0.32
CA ALA A 89 -14.88 21.22 -0.97
C ALA A 89 -14.35 20.39 -2.15
N PHE A 90 -13.11 19.93 -2.09
CA PHE A 90 -12.52 19.05 -3.09
C PHE A 90 -13.27 17.70 -3.16
N LEU A 91 -13.53 17.08 -2.01
CA LEU A 91 -14.23 15.80 -1.89
C LEU A 91 -15.67 15.88 -2.38
N MET A 92 -16.40 16.95 -2.02
CA MET A 92 -17.76 17.18 -2.52
C MET A 92 -17.84 17.21 -4.05
N LYS A 93 -16.78 17.66 -4.72
CA LYS A 93 -16.72 17.75 -6.19
C LYS A 93 -16.26 16.45 -6.85
N HIS A 94 -15.33 15.72 -6.22
CA HIS A 94 -14.59 14.65 -6.89
C HIS A 94 -14.83 13.24 -6.34
N THR A 95 -15.44 13.11 -5.16
CA THR A 95 -15.61 11.83 -4.48
C THR A 95 -17.08 11.51 -4.28
N PRO A 96 -17.59 10.43 -4.91
CA PRO A 96 -18.93 9.97 -4.61
C PRO A 96 -19.01 9.52 -3.15
N ASN A 97 -20.14 9.75 -2.50
CA ASN A 97 -20.39 9.28 -1.13
C ASN A 97 -19.51 9.92 -0.03
N TYR A 98 -18.98 11.14 -0.25
CA TYR A 98 -18.28 11.91 0.79
C TYR A 98 -19.05 11.97 2.13
N GLY A 99 -20.39 12.04 2.08
CA GLY A 99 -21.23 12.09 3.28
C GLY A 99 -21.17 10.86 4.18
N ALA A 100 -20.61 9.73 3.70
CA ALA A 100 -20.37 8.55 4.54
C ALA A 100 -19.10 8.67 5.41
N PHE A 101 -18.20 9.59 5.09
CA PHE A 101 -16.93 9.76 5.79
C PHE A 101 -17.12 10.67 7.01
N THR A 102 -17.36 10.08 8.17
CA THR A 102 -17.57 10.83 9.42
C THR A 102 -16.29 10.98 10.24
N TRP A 103 -15.33 10.08 10.04
CA TRP A 103 -14.05 10.13 10.74
C TRP A 103 -13.02 10.90 9.92
N VAL A 104 -12.36 11.87 10.55
CA VAL A 104 -11.34 12.72 9.93
C VAL A 104 -10.13 12.81 10.86
N ASN A 105 -8.94 12.54 10.32
CA ASN A 105 -7.67 12.76 11.00
C ASN A 105 -6.78 13.68 10.17
N ILE A 106 -6.16 14.64 10.84
CA ILE A 106 -5.28 15.63 10.24
C ILE A 106 -3.91 15.50 10.92
N GLU A 107 -2.90 15.11 10.13
CA GLU A 107 -1.52 15.04 10.57
C GLU A 107 -0.72 16.12 9.84
N GLU A 108 0.06 16.89 10.58
CA GLU A 108 1.03 17.84 10.01
C GLU A 108 2.42 17.26 10.16
N LYS A 109 3.15 17.08 9.03
CA LYS A 109 4.55 16.65 9.05
C LYS A 109 5.35 17.53 8.12
N GLN A 110 6.38 18.17 8.66
CA GLN A 110 7.24 19.12 7.96
C GLN A 110 6.41 20.24 7.28
N ASN A 111 6.29 20.17 5.95
CA ASN A 111 5.65 21.14 5.07
C ASN A 111 4.40 20.57 4.36
N PHE A 112 3.86 19.47 4.91
CA PHE A 112 2.72 18.79 4.33
C PHE A 112 1.66 18.53 5.38
N ARG A 113 0.40 18.68 4.96
CA ARG A 113 -0.77 18.30 5.75
C ARG A 113 -1.38 17.06 5.15
N PHE A 114 -1.52 16.02 5.96
CA PHE A 114 -2.10 14.74 5.57
C PHE A 114 -3.48 14.63 6.20
N LEU A 115 -4.52 14.58 5.37
CA LEU A 115 -5.89 14.41 5.81
C LEU A 115 -6.36 13.02 5.42
N THR A 116 -6.88 12.27 6.39
CA THR A 116 -7.44 10.95 6.18
C THR A 116 -8.92 10.98 6.54
N TYR A 117 -9.76 10.66 5.57
CA TYR A 117 -11.21 10.54 5.71
C TYR A 117 -11.58 9.07 5.68
N ARG A 118 -12.41 8.62 6.62
CA ARG A 118 -12.87 7.23 6.69
C ARG A 118 -14.34 7.15 7.10
N GLU A 119 -14.98 6.05 6.72
CA GLU A 119 -16.23 5.68 7.36
C GLU A 119 -15.96 5.29 8.82
N GLU A 120 -16.97 5.43 9.66
CA GLU A 120 -16.86 5.17 11.08
C GLU A 120 -17.90 4.14 11.54
N VAL A 121 -17.50 3.31 12.50
CA VAL A 121 -18.38 2.44 13.26
C VAL A 121 -18.07 2.62 14.74
N GLY A 122 -19.05 3.10 15.52
CA GLY A 122 -18.91 3.25 16.97
C GLY A 122 -17.71 4.09 17.42
N GLY A 123 -17.41 5.20 16.75
CA GLY A 123 -16.26 6.03 17.09
C GLY A 123 -14.94 5.65 16.41
N LEU A 124 -14.88 4.48 15.77
CA LEU A 124 -13.62 3.94 15.22
C LEU A 124 -13.58 4.01 13.70
N PRO A 125 -12.42 4.36 13.10
CA PRO A 125 -12.25 4.39 11.66
C PRO A 125 -12.30 2.99 11.07
N LEU A 126 -13.13 2.80 10.04
CA LEU A 126 -13.21 1.54 9.31
C LEU A 126 -12.06 1.45 8.29
N PRO A 127 -11.18 0.42 8.36
CA PRO A 127 -10.09 0.24 7.41
C PRO A 127 -10.60 0.04 5.97
N ASP A 128 -9.74 0.34 4.99
CA ASP A 128 -10.02 0.20 3.55
C ASP A 128 -11.25 0.97 3.06
N THR A 129 -11.69 1.99 3.81
CA THR A 129 -12.75 2.93 3.41
C THR A 129 -12.21 4.35 3.34
N GLY A 130 -12.91 5.19 2.57
CA GLY A 130 -12.62 6.62 2.49
C GLY A 130 -11.46 6.95 1.57
N CYS A 131 -10.68 7.96 1.94
CA CYS A 131 -9.62 8.51 1.10
C CYS A 131 -8.55 9.23 1.91
N ARG A 132 -7.39 9.40 1.29
CA ARG A 132 -6.28 10.21 1.81
C ARG A 132 -6.03 11.40 0.90
N ILE A 133 -5.79 12.55 1.50
CA ILE A 133 -5.43 13.78 0.82
C ILE A 133 -4.13 14.31 1.42
N THR A 134 -3.25 14.82 0.57
CA THR A 134 -2.09 15.59 1.00
C THR A 134 -2.17 17.00 0.43
N LEU A 135 -2.00 17.97 1.31
CA LEU A 135 -1.87 19.38 0.95
C LEU A 135 -0.42 19.82 1.09
N ASP A 136 0.00 20.73 0.21
CA ASP A 136 1.23 21.49 0.38
C ASP A 136 1.07 22.63 1.41
N ASN A 137 2.16 23.36 1.69
CA ASN A 137 2.17 24.55 2.55
C ASN A 137 1.21 25.65 2.10
N SER A 138 0.87 25.72 0.81
CA SER A 138 -0.06 26.69 0.24
C SER A 138 -1.50 26.16 0.20
N LEU A 139 -1.78 25.05 0.89
CA LEU A 139 -3.08 24.39 0.94
C LEU A 139 -3.60 23.87 -0.41
N ASN A 140 -2.72 23.66 -1.39
CA ASN A 140 -3.10 23.02 -2.64
C ASN A 140 -3.15 21.51 -2.46
N VAL A 141 -4.18 20.87 -3.01
CA VAL A 141 -4.28 19.40 -3.06
C VAL A 141 -3.24 18.85 -4.02
N ILE A 142 -2.14 18.31 -3.50
CA ILE A 142 -1.05 17.73 -4.30
C ILE A 142 -1.21 16.22 -4.49
N ARG A 143 -1.86 15.54 -3.55
CA ARG A 143 -2.14 14.12 -3.66
C ARG A 143 -3.55 13.82 -3.17
N TYR A 144 -4.23 12.94 -3.88
CA TYR A 144 -5.48 12.33 -3.46
C TYR A 144 -5.45 10.85 -3.80
N GLN A 145 -5.93 10.02 -2.88
CA GLN A 145 -6.06 8.59 -3.10
C GLN A 145 -7.35 8.10 -2.47
N LEU A 146 -8.23 7.56 -3.30
CA LEU A 146 -9.40 6.81 -2.85
C LEU A 146 -8.95 5.43 -2.38
N GLU A 147 -9.32 5.07 -1.15
CA GLU A 147 -9.07 3.73 -0.62
C GLU A 147 -10.07 2.78 -1.29
N LYS A 148 -9.61 2.04 -2.29
CA LYS A 148 -10.37 0.96 -2.92
C LYS A 148 -9.82 -0.37 -2.42
N SER A 149 -10.63 -1.13 -1.68
CA SER A 149 -10.32 -2.54 -1.46
C SER A 149 -10.38 -3.27 -2.80
N ARG A 150 -9.27 -3.90 -3.21
CA ARG A 150 -9.26 -4.81 -4.37
C ARG A 150 -10.14 -6.05 -4.15
N ARG A 151 -10.51 -6.31 -2.89
CA ARG A 151 -11.44 -7.35 -2.48
C ARG A 151 -12.83 -6.72 -2.32
N LYS A 152 -13.87 -7.53 -2.50
CA LYS A 152 -15.25 -7.10 -2.20
C LYS A 152 -15.24 -6.53 -0.78
N ALA A 153 -15.67 -5.26 -0.61
CA ALA A 153 -15.66 -4.60 0.69
C ALA A 153 -16.31 -5.53 1.72
N ALA A 154 -15.62 -5.75 2.84
CA ALA A 154 -16.20 -6.50 3.95
C ALA A 154 -17.48 -5.77 4.39
N PRO A 155 -18.53 -6.51 4.80
CA PRO A 155 -19.71 -5.86 5.34
C PRO A 155 -19.32 -5.02 6.55
N LYS A 156 -19.95 -3.86 6.69
CA LYS A 156 -19.75 -2.98 7.84
C LYS A 156 -20.05 -3.78 9.13
N PRO A 157 -19.13 -3.82 10.11
CA PRO A 157 -19.36 -4.57 11.33
C PRO A 157 -20.51 -3.95 12.13
N GLU A 158 -21.28 -4.80 12.80
CA GLU A 158 -22.20 -4.36 13.85
C GLU A 158 -21.41 -4.06 15.11
N TRP A 159 -21.79 -3.00 15.82
CA TRP A 159 -21.15 -2.69 17.09
C TRP A 159 -21.63 -3.69 18.16
N PRO A 160 -20.72 -4.41 18.84
CA PRO A 160 -21.11 -5.39 19.83
C PRO A 160 -21.77 -4.74 21.04
N SER A 161 -22.75 -5.43 21.64
CA SER A 161 -23.44 -4.96 22.85
C SER A 161 -22.58 -5.06 24.11
N ILE A 162 -21.58 -5.95 24.11
CA ILE A 162 -20.66 -6.19 25.21
C ILE A 162 -19.26 -6.37 24.62
N ILE A 163 -18.30 -5.68 25.22
CA ILE A 163 -16.86 -5.86 24.96
C ILE A 163 -16.16 -6.17 26.26
N VAL A 164 -15.05 -6.91 26.16
CA VAL A 164 -14.18 -7.19 27.29
C VAL A 164 -13.48 -5.90 27.73
N ASP A 165 -13.37 -5.73 29.04
CA ASP A 165 -12.68 -4.61 29.62
C ASP A 165 -11.18 -4.60 29.26
N VAL A 166 -10.66 -3.40 28.98
CA VAL A 166 -9.28 -3.21 28.51
C VAL A 166 -8.24 -3.68 29.52
N GLU A 167 -8.50 -3.54 30.82
CA GLU A 167 -7.57 -3.94 31.86
C GLU A 167 -7.49 -5.46 31.98
N THR A 168 -8.61 -6.16 31.76
CA THR A 168 -8.62 -7.62 31.67
C THR A 168 -7.76 -8.12 30.50
N VAL A 169 -7.92 -7.53 29.32
CA VAL A 169 -7.11 -7.85 28.13
C VAL A 169 -5.63 -7.56 28.38
N ARG A 170 -5.33 -6.41 29.00
CA ARG A 170 -3.96 -6.00 29.33
C ARG A 170 -3.27 -6.99 30.26
N GLN A 171 -3.94 -7.41 31.33
CA GLN A 171 -3.38 -8.35 32.30
C GLN A 171 -3.11 -9.71 31.67
N GLN A 172 -3.99 -10.18 30.79
CA GLN A 172 -3.76 -11.42 30.05
C GLN A 172 -2.54 -11.30 29.12
N ALA A 173 -2.46 -10.21 28.35
CA ALA A 173 -1.34 -9.96 27.44
C ALA A 173 0.01 -9.90 28.20
N LEU A 174 0.04 -9.26 29.36
CA LEU A 174 1.25 -9.17 30.20
C LEU A 174 1.68 -10.53 30.77
N ARG A 175 0.73 -11.40 31.15
CA ARG A 175 1.05 -12.76 31.65
C ARG A 175 1.68 -13.65 30.58
N GLU A 176 1.31 -13.44 29.33
CA GLU A 176 1.80 -14.22 28.19
C GLU A 176 2.97 -13.56 27.46
N LEU A 177 3.37 -12.35 27.89
CA LEU A 177 4.45 -11.59 27.27
C LEU A 177 5.79 -12.30 27.48
N ARG A 178 6.50 -12.56 26.38
CA ARG A 178 7.87 -13.07 26.42
C ARG A 178 8.83 -11.93 26.10
N MET A 179 9.99 -11.92 26.75
CA MET A 179 11.06 -10.97 26.45
C MET A 179 12.24 -11.73 25.85
N GLU A 180 12.72 -11.29 24.70
CA GLU A 180 13.92 -11.82 24.05
C GLU A 180 15.05 -10.80 24.15
N LEU A 181 16.24 -11.28 24.49
CA LEU A 181 17.45 -10.46 24.51
C LEU A 181 18.04 -10.38 23.10
N THR A 182 18.12 -9.20 22.52
CA THR A 182 18.56 -8.98 21.13
C THR A 182 19.46 -7.76 21.01
N ILE A 183 20.31 -7.73 19.97
CA ILE A 183 21.10 -6.55 19.62
C ILE A 183 20.38 -5.84 18.48
N VAL A 184 20.02 -4.58 18.69
CA VAL A 184 19.35 -3.74 17.70
C VAL A 184 20.24 -2.58 17.28
N THR A 185 20.07 -2.13 16.04
CA THR A 185 20.62 -0.87 15.57
C THR A 185 19.61 0.24 15.85
N LEU A 186 20.01 1.24 16.62
CA LEU A 186 19.23 2.43 16.89
C LEU A 186 19.71 3.54 15.97
N TYR A 187 18.80 4.07 15.15
CA TYR A 187 19.08 5.17 14.24
C TYR A 187 18.62 6.49 14.87
N PRO A 188 19.48 7.53 14.96
CA PRO A 188 19.07 8.84 15.49
C PRO A 188 17.91 9.50 14.73
N SER A 189 17.66 9.10 13.49
CA SER A 189 16.50 9.56 12.71
C SER A 189 15.16 8.98 13.18
N MET A 190 15.18 7.90 13.97
CA MET A 190 13.99 7.20 14.45
C MET A 190 13.76 7.34 15.97
N TYR A 191 14.81 7.67 16.73
CA TYR A 191 14.79 7.67 18.18
C TYR A 191 15.40 8.96 18.72
N GLU A 192 14.87 9.45 19.84
CA GLU A 192 15.45 10.56 20.59
C GLU A 192 16.77 10.11 21.24
N MET A 193 17.90 10.35 20.56
CA MET A 193 19.23 9.96 21.01
C MET A 193 20.25 11.08 20.76
N GLU A 194 21.26 11.15 21.62
CA GLU A 194 22.40 12.06 21.43
C GLU A 194 23.38 11.45 20.41
N GLY A 195 23.55 12.10 19.26
CA GLY A 195 24.48 11.68 18.21
C GLY A 195 23.87 11.69 16.82
N THR A 196 24.72 11.61 15.79
CA THR A 196 24.30 11.57 14.37
C THR A 196 24.46 10.20 13.75
N GLU A 197 25.16 9.28 14.41
CA GLU A 197 25.49 7.95 13.89
C GLU A 197 24.62 6.85 14.51
N PRO A 198 24.35 5.76 13.77
CA PRO A 198 23.66 4.59 14.32
C PRO A 198 24.47 3.90 15.44
N GLU A 199 23.79 3.46 16.50
CA GLU A 199 24.40 2.77 17.63
C GLU A 199 23.82 1.35 17.78
N TYR A 200 24.66 0.35 18.07
CA TYR A 200 24.19 -0.98 18.45
C TYR A 200 23.95 -1.05 19.95
N ARG A 201 22.76 -1.50 20.38
CA ARG A 201 22.46 -1.74 21.80
C ARG A 201 21.86 -3.11 22.03
N LEU A 202 22.24 -3.70 23.17
CA LEU A 202 21.62 -4.89 23.70
C LEU A 202 20.31 -4.49 24.42
N VAL A 203 19.18 -5.03 23.98
CA VAL A 203 17.85 -4.67 24.48
C VAL A 203 17.02 -5.93 24.76
N TYR A 204 16.01 -5.81 25.63
CA TYR A 204 14.95 -6.80 25.76
C TYR A 204 13.76 -6.37 24.89
N GLN A 205 13.40 -7.20 23.90
CA GLN A 205 12.27 -6.95 23.01
C GLN A 205 11.06 -7.84 23.39
N PRO A 206 9.84 -7.28 23.46
CA PRO A 206 8.63 -8.07 23.67
C PRO A 206 8.31 -8.95 22.46
N ILE A 207 7.92 -10.19 22.73
CA ILE A 207 7.46 -11.14 21.72
C ILE A 207 6.10 -11.71 22.10
N PRO A 208 5.12 -11.61 21.19
CA PRO A 208 5.14 -10.86 19.94
C PRO A 208 5.06 -9.35 20.17
N GLY A 209 5.62 -8.55 19.26
CA GLY A 209 5.59 -7.09 19.34
C GLY A 209 4.21 -6.48 19.04
N HIS A 210 3.30 -7.25 18.44
CA HIS A 210 1.92 -6.87 18.17
C HIS A 210 1.01 -8.10 18.30
N ARG A 211 -0.15 -7.94 18.93
CA ARG A 211 -1.20 -8.96 19.05
C ARG A 211 -2.54 -8.38 18.65
N LEU A 212 -3.42 -9.22 18.14
CA LEU A 212 -4.78 -8.84 17.77
C LEU A 212 -5.73 -9.65 18.65
N ILE A 213 -6.25 -9.02 19.70
CA ILE A 213 -7.14 -9.65 20.66
C ILE A 213 -8.58 -9.25 20.32
N ASP A 214 -9.45 -10.24 20.20
CA ASP A 214 -10.88 -10.04 19.94
C ASP A 214 -11.53 -9.27 21.09
N ALA A 215 -12.16 -8.13 20.79
CA ALA A 215 -12.77 -7.28 21.80
C ALA A 215 -14.05 -7.88 22.44
N ILE A 216 -14.70 -8.86 21.80
CA ILE A 216 -15.90 -9.53 22.30
C ILE A 216 -15.52 -10.71 23.19
N THR A 217 -14.54 -11.52 22.77
CA THR A 217 -14.16 -12.75 23.50
C THR A 217 -12.97 -12.57 24.42
N GLY A 218 -12.12 -11.57 24.20
CA GLY A 218 -10.85 -11.37 24.92
C GLY A 218 -9.77 -12.38 24.55
N VAL A 219 -9.99 -13.18 23.50
CA VAL A 219 -9.06 -14.22 23.04
C VAL A 219 -8.18 -13.68 21.93
N ASP A 220 -6.92 -14.13 21.90
CA ASP A 220 -6.01 -13.85 20.79
C ASP A 220 -6.57 -14.43 19.48
N LEU A 221 -6.69 -13.60 18.44
CA LEU A 221 -7.20 -14.03 17.14
C LEU A 221 -6.25 -15.03 16.47
N PHE A 222 -4.97 -15.00 16.83
CA PHE A 222 -3.96 -15.88 16.28
C PHE A 222 -3.10 -16.52 17.37
N GLY A 223 -2.47 -17.65 17.08
CA GLY A 223 -1.45 -18.22 17.96
C GLY A 223 -0.12 -17.47 17.86
N LEU A 224 0.77 -17.69 18.84
CA LEU A 224 2.12 -17.09 18.87
C LEU A 224 2.91 -17.33 17.57
N GLU A 225 2.69 -18.49 16.94
CA GLU A 225 3.30 -18.88 15.67
C GLU A 225 2.93 -17.96 14.49
N HIS A 226 1.83 -17.22 14.57
CA HIS A 226 1.45 -16.24 13.55
C HIS A 226 2.32 -14.99 13.61
N TYR A 227 2.78 -14.65 14.81
CA TYR A 227 3.47 -13.39 15.09
C TYR A 227 5.00 -13.51 15.11
N VAL A 228 5.52 -14.73 15.21
CA VAL A 228 6.95 -15.01 15.28
C VAL A 228 7.41 -15.56 13.94
N MET A 229 8.50 -15.00 13.40
CA MET A 229 9.09 -15.57 12.19
C MET A 229 9.50 -17.03 12.45
N PRO A 230 9.29 -17.93 11.49
CA PRO A 230 9.76 -19.30 11.62
C PRO A 230 11.29 -19.29 11.78
N PRO A 231 11.85 -20.22 12.58
CA PRO A 231 13.28 -20.29 12.78
C PRO A 231 13.99 -20.49 11.44
N SER A 232 14.92 -19.60 11.11
CA SER A 232 15.79 -19.76 9.95
C SER A 232 16.94 -20.68 10.32
N HIS A 233 17.05 -21.82 9.63
CA HIS A 233 18.22 -22.67 9.74
C HIS A 233 19.23 -22.31 8.64
N PRO A 234 20.54 -22.20 8.97
CA PRO A 234 21.55 -22.02 7.93
C PRO A 234 21.47 -23.19 6.95
N ILE A 235 21.42 -22.87 5.66
CA ILE A 235 21.57 -23.87 4.62
C ILE A 235 23.01 -24.35 4.71
N THR A 236 23.22 -25.59 5.13
CA THR A 236 24.55 -26.21 5.10
C THR A 236 25.06 -26.17 3.66
N PRO A 237 26.26 -25.63 3.40
CA PRO A 237 26.88 -25.72 2.09
C PRO A 237 26.90 -27.18 1.67
N MET A 238 26.36 -27.48 0.50
CA MET A 238 26.41 -28.82 -0.07
C MET A 238 27.88 -29.24 -0.10
N GLU A 239 28.25 -30.28 0.64
CA GLU A 239 29.61 -30.81 0.58
C GLU A 239 29.90 -31.11 -0.89
N ALA A 240 30.98 -30.53 -1.42
CA ALA A 240 31.41 -30.84 -2.77
C ALA A 240 31.70 -32.35 -2.81
N ASP A 241 30.83 -33.10 -3.47
CA ASP A 241 30.99 -34.52 -3.73
C ASP A 241 32.41 -34.76 -4.25
N LYS A 242 33.28 -35.31 -3.40
CA LYS A 242 34.61 -35.80 -3.77
C LYS A 242 34.51 -37.18 -4.41
N SER A 243 33.53 -37.38 -5.28
CA SER A 243 33.44 -38.55 -6.16
C SER A 243 33.63 -38.07 -7.59
N ASN A 244 34.88 -38.19 -8.06
CA ASN A 244 35.18 -38.21 -9.49
C ASN A 244 34.65 -39.52 -10.09
N GLU A 245 33.33 -39.66 -10.16
CA GLU A 245 32.64 -40.53 -11.11
C GLU A 245 31.76 -39.63 -11.98
N PRO A 246 31.68 -39.87 -13.30
CA PRO A 246 30.86 -39.05 -14.18
C PRO A 246 29.40 -39.24 -13.78
N CYS A 247 28.93 -38.33 -12.92
CA CYS A 247 27.57 -38.28 -12.44
C CYS A 247 26.70 -37.91 -13.64
N ALA A 248 26.14 -38.92 -14.31
CA ALA A 248 24.92 -38.78 -15.08
C ALA A 248 23.85 -38.31 -14.09
N ARG A 249 23.78 -36.98 -13.89
CA ARG A 249 22.71 -36.33 -13.15
C ARG A 249 21.42 -36.68 -13.88
N SER A 250 20.76 -37.73 -13.41
CA SER A 250 19.37 -37.99 -13.72
C SER A 250 18.62 -36.78 -13.20
N ILE A 251 18.28 -35.87 -14.12
CA ILE A 251 17.37 -34.76 -13.87
C ILE A 251 16.08 -35.46 -13.44
N LYS A 252 15.84 -35.53 -12.12
CA LYS A 252 14.56 -36.00 -11.62
C LYS A 252 13.52 -35.05 -12.21
N ASP A 253 12.63 -35.62 -13.01
CA ASP A 253 11.59 -34.87 -13.68
C ASP A 253 10.78 -34.11 -12.61
N ILE A 254 10.34 -32.89 -12.92
CA ILE A 254 9.74 -31.95 -11.95
C ILE A 254 8.56 -32.61 -11.22
N ALA A 255 7.80 -33.44 -11.93
CA ALA A 255 6.71 -34.24 -11.36
C ALA A 255 7.15 -35.14 -10.19
N THR A 256 8.37 -35.66 -10.25
CA THR A 256 8.93 -36.52 -9.20
C THR A 256 9.23 -35.72 -7.93
N LEU A 257 9.70 -34.48 -8.08
CA LEU A 257 9.98 -33.59 -6.95
C LEU A 257 8.69 -33.08 -6.31
N GLU A 258 7.67 -32.78 -7.12
CA GLU A 258 6.36 -32.33 -6.64
C GLU A 258 5.67 -33.38 -5.76
N ILE A 259 5.71 -34.66 -6.17
CA ILE A 259 5.20 -35.77 -5.37
C ILE A 259 6.00 -35.93 -4.07
N GLN A 260 7.33 -35.80 -4.14
CA GLN A 260 8.21 -36.02 -2.99
C GLN A 260 8.07 -34.91 -1.92
N LEU A 261 7.70 -33.70 -2.34
CA LEU A 261 7.46 -32.56 -1.46
C LEU A 261 5.98 -32.40 -1.04
N GLY A 262 5.10 -33.34 -1.44
CA GLY A 262 3.67 -33.29 -1.10
C GLY A 262 2.92 -32.14 -1.77
N ILE A 263 3.41 -31.65 -2.90
CA ILE A 263 2.78 -30.57 -3.67
C ILE A 263 1.68 -31.18 -4.52
N ASP A 264 0.43 -30.82 -4.21
CA ASP A 264 -0.74 -31.25 -4.99
C ASP A 264 -0.78 -30.53 -6.34
N GLN A 265 -0.47 -31.26 -7.42
CA GLN A 265 -0.47 -30.78 -8.80
C GLN A 265 -1.86 -30.32 -9.30
N SER A 266 -2.95 -30.58 -8.57
CA SER A 266 -4.29 -30.15 -8.97
C SER A 266 -4.49 -28.63 -8.94
N TYR A 267 -3.60 -27.87 -8.29
CA TYR A 267 -3.66 -26.41 -8.20
C TYR A 267 -2.85 -25.66 -9.27
N THR A 268 -2.01 -26.33 -10.07
CA THR A 268 -1.16 -25.69 -11.08
C THR A 268 -1.66 -25.95 -12.50
N CYS A 269 -2.91 -25.59 -12.79
CA CYS A 269 -3.43 -25.55 -14.17
C CYS A 269 -3.68 -24.11 -14.64
N LEU A 270 -2.62 -23.30 -14.74
CA LEU A 270 -2.63 -22.13 -15.63
C LEU A 270 -2.22 -22.60 -17.03
N LYS A 271 -3.24 -22.78 -17.88
CA LYS A 271 -3.10 -23.14 -19.30
C LYS A 271 -2.14 -22.19 -20.02
N SER A 272 -0.91 -22.61 -20.27
CA SER A 272 -0.08 -22.04 -21.33
C SER A 272 -0.56 -22.58 -22.68
N ARG A 273 -1.35 -21.76 -23.40
CA ARG A 273 -1.67 -22.04 -24.81
C ARG A 273 -0.40 -21.87 -25.63
N ARG A 274 0.09 -22.99 -26.19
CA ARG A 274 1.14 -23.05 -27.21
C ARG A 274 0.81 -22.09 -28.37
N MET A 275 1.63 -21.07 -28.61
CA MET A 275 1.72 -20.42 -29.91
C MET A 275 2.67 -21.23 -30.80
N THR A 276 2.10 -21.83 -31.84
CA THR A 276 2.81 -22.52 -32.91
C THR A 276 3.49 -21.47 -33.79
N VAL A 277 4.81 -21.33 -33.70
CA VAL A 277 5.58 -20.50 -34.65
C VAL A 277 5.69 -21.26 -35.97
N ARG A 278 4.92 -20.84 -36.97
CA ARG A 278 5.15 -21.21 -38.38
C ARG A 278 6.30 -20.38 -38.92
N GLY A 279 7.33 -21.07 -39.41
CA GLY A 279 8.48 -20.45 -40.06
C GLY A 279 8.11 -19.69 -41.32
N SER A 280 8.86 -18.64 -41.60
CA SER A 280 9.01 -18.05 -42.93
C SER A 280 10.43 -17.54 -43.07
N LYS A 281 11.13 -18.11 -44.06
CA LYS A 281 12.40 -17.64 -44.61
C LYS A 281 12.19 -16.25 -45.22
N CYS A 282 13.15 -15.33 -45.07
CA CYS A 282 13.93 -14.78 -46.19
C CYS A 282 14.82 -13.59 -45.77
N CYS A 283 16.09 -13.73 -46.20
CA CYS A 283 17.07 -12.76 -46.69
C CYS A 283 16.82 -11.25 -46.56
N ILE A 284 17.84 -10.53 -46.06
CA ILE A 284 18.33 -9.21 -46.53
C ILE A 284 19.84 -9.21 -46.16
N SER A 285 20.76 -9.49 -47.09
CA SER A 285 21.55 -8.55 -47.92
C SER A 285 22.22 -7.42 -47.14
#